data_AF-A0A8T7FPB3-F1
#
_entry.id   AF-A0A8T7FPB3-F1
#
_cell.length_a   1.000
_cell.length_b   1.000
_cell.length_c   1.000
_cell.angle_alpha   90.00
_cell.angle_beta   90.00
_cell.angle_gamma   90.00
#
_symmetry.space_group_name_H-M   'P 1'
#
loop_
_entity.id
_entity.type
_entity.pdbx_description
1 polymer ?
#
loop_
_entity_poly.entity_id
_entity_poly.type
_entity_poly.pdbx_seq_one_letter_code
_entity_poly.pdbx_strand_id
1 'polypeptide(L)'
;MNITQLDLDKKNQVEDFLRLPFSIYRDIPQWVPPLQMDERFRLRPKRFPFYGHSYACFFLAYEGNRPIGRLAVLDNRPFTFL
;
A
#
# COMPACT_ATOMS: atom_id res chain seq x y z
N MET A 1 -16.15 10.84 5.23
CA MET A 1 -15.06 10.08 4.57
C MET A 1 -13.97 11.05 4.16
N ASN A 2 -12.71 10.77 4.49
CA ASN A 2 -11.55 11.59 4.14
C ASN A 2 -10.50 10.72 3.43
N ILE A 3 -9.96 11.19 2.30
CA ILE A 3 -8.91 10.48 1.55
C ILE A 3 -7.59 11.21 1.77
N THR A 4 -6.57 10.47 2.20
CA THR A 4 -5.24 11.01 2.47
C THR A 4 -4.21 10.22 1.68
N GLN A 5 -3.26 10.91 1.05
CA GLN A 5 -2.07 10.27 0.53
C GLN A 5 -1.23 9.72 1.70
N LEU A 6 -0.83 8.46 1.58
CA LEU A 6 -0.07 7.75 2.61
C LEU A 6 1.28 8.42 2.82
N ASP A 7 1.51 8.88 4.04
CA ASP A 7 2.81 9.33 4.50
C ASP A 7 3.61 8.12 5.00
N LEU A 8 4.65 7.75 4.24
CA LEU A 8 5.45 6.55 4.49
C LEU A 8 6.35 6.66 5.74
N ASP A 9 6.56 7.86 6.27
CA ASP A 9 7.29 8.07 7.52
C ASP A 9 6.38 7.89 8.76
N LYS A 10 5.06 7.91 8.57
CA LYS A 10 4.07 7.68 9.62
C LYS A 10 3.77 6.19 9.79
N LYS A 11 4.37 5.59 10.82
CA LYS A 11 4.21 4.16 11.18
C LYS A 11 2.76 3.72 11.29
N ASN A 12 1.87 4.55 11.84
CA ASN A 12 0.45 4.22 11.98
C ASN A 12 -0.25 4.09 10.63
N GLN A 13 -0.01 5.03 9.69
CA GLN A 13 -0.63 4.94 8.38
C GLN A 13 -0.08 3.76 7.57
N VAL A 14 1.22 3.47 7.67
CA VAL A 14 1.83 2.28 7.05
C VAL A 14 1.19 1.01 7.60
N GLU A 15 0.97 0.92 8.91
CA GLU A 15 0.34 -0.24 9.52
C GLU A 15 -1.15 -0.36 9.13
N ASP A 16 -1.88 0.75 9.08
CA ASP A 16 -3.26 0.79 8.60
C ASP A 16 -3.35 0.26 7.16
N PHE A 17 -2.48 0.71 6.28
CA PHE A 17 -2.43 0.25 4.89
C PHE A 17 -2.15 -1.24 4.75
N LEU A 18 -1.24 -1.79 5.57
CA LEU A 18 -0.87 -3.20 5.55
C LEU A 18 -1.94 -4.10 6.18
N ARG A 19 -2.62 -3.65 7.24
CA ARG A 19 -3.64 -4.43 7.96
C ARG A 19 -5.02 -4.37 7.34
N LEU A 20 -5.33 -3.31 6.60
CA LEU A 20 -6.68 -3.09 6.08
C LEU A 20 -7.22 -4.28 5.26
N PRO A 21 -6.44 -4.94 4.35
CA PRO A 21 -6.93 -6.13 3.65
C PRO A 21 -7.42 -7.24 4.58
N PHE A 22 -6.71 -7.50 5.69
CA PHE A 22 -7.09 -8.51 6.70
C PHE A 22 -8.40 -8.16 7.41
N SER A 23 -8.76 -6.88 7.45
CA SER A 23 -10.01 -6.42 8.05
C SER A 23 -11.16 -6.48 7.06
N ILE A 24 -10.94 -6.08 5.80
CA ILE A 24 -11.96 -6.07 4.74
C ILE A 24 -12.35 -7.49 4.34
N TYR A 25 -11.37 -8.38 4.22
CA TYR A 25 -11.58 -9.74 3.71
C TYR A 25 -11.65 -10.81 4.80
N ARG A 26 -11.82 -10.43 6.07
CA ARG A 26 -11.81 -11.35 7.22
C ARG A 26 -12.76 -12.53 7.06
N ASP A 27 -13.96 -12.27 6.53
CA ASP A 27 -15.04 -13.25 6.42
C ASP A 27 -15.16 -13.82 4.99
N ILE A 28 -14.14 -13.65 4.16
CA ILE A 28 -14.09 -14.17 2.79
C ILE A 28 -13.19 -15.41 2.75
N PRO A 29 -13.74 -16.63 2.76
CA PRO A 29 -12.95 -17.86 2.90
C PRO A 29 -12.03 -18.13 1.68
N GLN A 30 -12.33 -17.54 0.52
CA GLN A 30 -11.50 -17.64 -0.68
C GLN A 30 -10.31 -16.67 -0.67
N TRP A 31 -10.27 -15.72 0.27
CA TRP A 31 -9.21 -14.74 0.31
C TRP A 31 -7.93 -15.33 0.89
N VAL A 32 -6.86 -15.27 0.10
CA VAL A 32 -5.52 -15.66 0.53
C VAL A 32 -4.75 -14.41 0.93
N PRO A 33 -4.33 -14.27 2.20
CA PRO A 33 -3.61 -13.08 2.65
C PRO A 33 -2.24 -12.99 1.98
N PRO A 34 -1.81 -11.80 1.56
CA PRO A 34 -0.45 -11.61 1.05
C PRO A 34 0.58 -11.78 2.16
N LEU A 35 1.81 -12.15 1.78
CA LEU A 35 2.94 -12.16 2.71
C LEU A 35 3.22 -10.74 3.19
N GLN A 36 3.06 -10.51 4.50
CA GLN A 36 3.15 -9.17 5.09
C GLN A 36 4.54 -8.54 4.89
N MET A 37 5.60 -9.36 4.86
CA MET A 37 6.95 -8.88 4.60
C MET A 37 7.08 -8.27 3.20
N ASP A 38 6.46 -8.87 2.19
CA ASP A 38 6.53 -8.40 0.80
C ASP A 38 5.69 -7.15 0.57
N GLU A 39 4.49 -7.08 1.16
CA GLU A 39 3.69 -5.85 1.18
C GLU A 39 4.44 -4.71 1.88
N ARG A 40 5.09 -4.99 3.02
CA ARG A 40 5.89 -3.98 3.74
C ARG A 40 7.13 -3.57 2.94
N PHE A 41 7.75 -4.48 2.20
CA PHE A 41 8.90 -4.17 1.36
C PHE A 41 8.53 -3.20 0.22
N ARG A 42 7.35 -3.36 -0.37
CA ARG A 42 6.79 -2.42 -1.36
C ARG A 42 6.59 -1.00 -0.82
N LEU A 43 6.34 -0.83 0.48
CA LEU A 43 6.23 0.50 1.10
C LEU A 43 7.59 1.13 1.45
N ARG A 44 8.71 0.62 0.92
CA ARG A 44 10.05 1.18 1.11
C ARG A 44 10.63 1.68 -0.22
N PRO A 45 10.31 2.92 -0.64
CA PRO A 45 10.76 3.50 -1.92
C PRO A 45 12.26 3.40 -2.17
N LYS A 46 13.06 3.62 -1.12
CA LYS A 46 14.52 3.58 -1.21
C LYS A 46 15.12 2.18 -1.36
N ARG A 47 14.34 1.11 -1.16
CA ARG A 47 14.82 -0.28 -1.14
C ARG A 47 14.12 -1.20 -2.13
N PHE A 48 12.89 -0.90 -2.51
CA PHE A 48 12.13 -1.75 -3.41
C PHE A 48 12.56 -1.46 -4.87
N PRO A 49 13.14 -2.45 -5.60
CA PRO A 49 13.80 -2.20 -6.88
C PRO A 49 12.94 -1.54 -7.96
N PHE A 50 11.62 -1.78 -7.94
CA PHE A 50 10.66 -1.15 -8.85
C PHE A 50 10.81 0.38 -8.89
N TYR A 51 11.11 1.01 -7.74
CA TYR A 51 11.23 2.47 -7.65
C TYR A 51 12.54 3.03 -8.19
N GLY A 52 13.46 2.19 -8.67
CA GLY A 52 14.65 2.65 -9.38
C GLY A 52 14.33 3.32 -10.71
N HIS A 53 13.19 2.97 -11.33
CA HIS A 53 12.75 3.51 -12.61
C HIS A 53 11.25 3.84 -12.66
N SER A 54 10.43 3.23 -11.81
CA SER A 54 8.99 3.45 -11.75
C SER A 54 8.56 4.23 -10.50
N TYR A 55 7.32 4.67 -10.44
CA TYR A 55 6.78 5.45 -9.31
C TYR A 55 5.54 4.78 -8.74
N ALA A 56 5.26 5.01 -7.46
CA ALA A 56 3.96 4.70 -6.89
C ALA A 56 3.50 5.76 -5.90
N CYS A 57 2.19 5.93 -5.82
CA CYS A 57 1.50 6.65 -4.77
C CYS A 57 0.52 5.72 -4.07
N PHE A 58 0.38 5.89 -2.77
CA PHE A 58 -0.50 5.10 -1.94
C PHE A 58 -1.47 6.03 -1.24
N PHE A 59 -2.70 5.59 -1.05
CA PHE A 59 -3.77 6.38 -0.44
C PHE A 59 -4.56 5.53 0.55
N LEU A 60 -5.05 6.18 1.59
CA LEU A 60 -5.98 5.64 2.57
C LEU A 60 -7.26 6.47 2.59
N ALA A 61 -8.39 5.78 2.65
CA ALA A 61 -9.68 6.38 2.96
C ALA A 61 -10.03 6.09 4.42
N TYR A 62 -10.42 7.13 5.15
CA TYR A 62 -10.81 7.08 6.55
C TYR A 62 -12.28 7.50 6.74
N GLU A 63 -12.96 6.80 7.66
CA GLU A 63 -14.19 7.25 8.29
C GLU A 63 -13.90 7.53 9.78
N GLY A 64 -13.82 8.81 10.14
CA GLY A 64 -13.23 9.22 11.41
C GLY A 64 -11.77 8.75 11.49
N ASN A 65 -11.45 7.94 12.51
CA ASN A 65 -10.12 7.35 12.68
C ASN A 65 -10.01 5.92 12.14
N ARG A 66 -11.06 5.38 11.52
CA ARG A 66 -11.09 4.01 11.01
C ARG A 66 -10.67 3.98 9.54
N PRO A 67 -9.62 3.25 9.14
CA PRO A 67 -9.32 3.03 7.73
C PRO A 67 -10.39 2.12 7.12
N ILE A 68 -10.96 2.54 5.99
CA ILE A 68 -12.06 1.84 5.29
C ILE A 68 -11.73 1.50 3.84
N GLY A 69 -10.67 2.09 3.27
CA GLY A 69 -10.23 1.80 1.92
C GLY A 69 -8.75 2.11 1.72
N ARG A 70 -8.12 1.44 0.75
CA ARG A 70 -6.77 1.75 0.29
C ARG A 70 -6.70 1.72 -1.23
N LEU A 71 -5.81 2.52 -1.79
CA LEU A 71 -5.50 2.53 -3.22
C LEU A 71 -3.98 2.63 -3.41
N ALA A 72 -3.45 1.83 -4.34
CA ALA A 72 -2.09 1.99 -4.85
C ALA A 72 -2.19 2.35 -6.33
N VAL A 73 -1.49 3.42 -6.72
CA VAL A 73 -1.33 3.83 -8.11
C VAL A 73 0.13 3.61 -8.47
N LEU A 74 0.38 2.84 -9.52
CA LEU A 74 1.73 2.51 -9.99
C LEU A 74 1.91 3.09 -11.39
N ASP A 75 2.90 3.96 -11.57
CA ASP A 75 3.39 4.42 -12.87
C ASP A 75 4.59 3.54 -13.24
N ASN A 76 4.31 2.49 -14.02
CA ASN A 76 5.33 1.56 -14.47
C ASN A 76 6.05 2.12 -15.70
N ARG A 77 7.31 2.54 -15.51
CA ARG A 77 8.15 3.01 -16.61
C ARG A 77 9.02 1.86 -17.10
N PRO A 78 8.92 1.46 -18.38
CA PRO A 78 9.76 0.40 -18.92
C PRO A 78 11.23 0.70 -18.70
N PHE A 79 11.97 -0.30 -18.25
CA PHE A 79 13.42 -0.22 -18.15
C PHE A 79 14.01 -0.53 -19.52
N THR A 80 14.35 0.50 -20.29
CA THR A 80 14.96 0.37 -21.61
C THR A 80 16.39 0.90 -21.57
N PHE A 81 17.36 0.04 -21.87
CA PHE A 81 18.72 0.45 -22.21
C PHE A 81 18.70 0.93 -23.66
N LEU A 82 18.76 2.24 -23.88
CA LEU A 82 19.23 2.82 -25.13
C LEU A 82 20.54 3.55 -24.85
#